data_AF-A0AAP5JYJ9-F1
#
_entry.id   AF-A0AAP5JYJ9-F1
#
_cell.length_a   1.000
_cell.length_b   1.000
_cell.length_c   1.000
_cell.angle_alpha   90.00
_cell.angle_beta   90.00
_cell.angle_gamma   90.00
#
_symmetry.space_group_name_H-M   'P 1'
#
loop_
_entity.id
_entity.type
_entity.pdbx_description
1 polymer ?
#
loop_
_entity_poly.entity_id
_entity_poly.type
_entity_poly.pdbx_seq_one_letter_code
_entity_poly.pdbx_strand_id
1 'polypeptide(L)'
;KKRSKKYSEDSTYYKMAIYFYNRVSAVAEAEGLQHLVLKADLQKWADEFRKIVEIDKIDKKLAKEVMDWVTEDSFWRTNILSAKKLRDKFSDLAIKMRAGKARQQPVKMSKSKQLEIAKEEAFREWVADGNDPAAFTFKPH
;
A
#
# COMPACT_ATOMS: atom_id res chain seq x y z
N LYS A 1 -2.74 -38.70 11.93
CA LYS A 1 -2.05 -37.48 12.44
C LYS A 1 -1.36 -36.76 11.27
N LYS A 2 -1.78 -35.54 10.88
CA LYS A 2 -1.03 -34.72 9.92
C LYS A 2 0.31 -34.33 10.57
N ARG A 3 1.45 -34.71 10.00
CA ARG A 3 2.76 -34.20 10.45
C ARG A 3 2.76 -32.69 10.20
N SER A 4 2.99 -31.88 11.24
CA SER A 4 3.20 -30.45 11.06
C SER A 4 4.50 -30.25 10.30
N LYS A 5 4.47 -29.51 9.19
CA LYS A 5 5.70 -29.08 8.52
C LYS A 5 6.46 -28.17 9.49
N LYS A 6 7.71 -28.51 9.77
CA LYS A 6 8.63 -27.63 10.50
C LYS A 6 9.41 -26.84 9.46
N TYR A 7 9.40 -25.53 9.58
CA TYR A 7 10.09 -24.61 8.69
C TYR A 7 11.43 -24.24 9.33
N SER A 8 12.53 -24.38 8.58
CA SER A 8 13.83 -23.84 9.01
C SER A 8 13.81 -22.32 8.94
N GLU A 9 14.69 -21.68 9.71
CA GLU A 9 14.80 -20.21 9.74
C GLU A 9 15.18 -19.62 8.38
N ASP A 10 15.85 -20.41 7.53
CA ASP A 10 16.21 -20.02 6.18
C ASP A 10 15.07 -20.14 5.17
N SER A 11 13.99 -20.83 5.54
CA SER A 11 12.81 -21.01 4.70
C SER A 11 12.21 -19.65 4.34
N THR A 12 11.84 -19.50 3.07
CA THR A 12 11.10 -18.31 2.60
C THR A 12 9.88 -18.01 3.45
N TYR A 13 9.09 -19.03 3.82
CA TYR A 13 7.86 -18.83 4.60
C TYR A 13 8.13 -18.43 6.05
N TYR A 14 9.22 -18.92 6.64
CA TYR A 14 9.63 -18.51 7.97
C TYR A 14 10.15 -17.07 7.98
N LYS A 15 10.91 -16.68 6.95
CA LYS A 15 11.34 -15.29 6.75
C LYS A 15 10.14 -14.34 6.58
N MET A 16 9.10 -14.75 5.84
CA MET A 16 7.84 -13.99 5.76
C MET A 16 7.15 -13.88 7.12
N ALA A 17 7.16 -14.96 7.93
CA ALA A 17 6.59 -14.96 9.27
C ALA A 17 7.29 -13.99 10.21
N ILE A 18 8.62 -14.04 10.30
CA ILE A 18 9.43 -13.09 11.09
C ILE A 18 9.15 -11.67 10.63
N TYR A 19 9.18 -11.44 9.32
CA TYR A 19 9.00 -10.12 8.75
C TYR A 19 7.65 -9.50 9.13
N PHE A 20 6.56 -10.26 9.01
CA PHE A 20 5.24 -9.77 9.39
C PHE A 20 5.10 -9.61 10.90
N TYR A 21 5.66 -10.54 11.68
CA TYR A 21 5.65 -10.50 13.13
C TYR A 21 6.30 -9.22 13.66
N ASN A 22 7.47 -8.84 13.13
CA ASN A 22 8.18 -7.64 13.56
C ASN A 22 7.32 -6.38 13.36
N ARG A 23 6.58 -6.30 12.26
CA ARG A 23 5.73 -5.13 11.98
C ARG A 23 4.46 -5.08 12.81
N VAL A 24 3.78 -6.21 12.92
CA VAL A 24 2.61 -6.32 13.80
C VAL A 24 3.01 -6.04 15.25
N SER A 25 4.21 -6.46 15.67
CA SER A 25 4.73 -6.17 17.01
C SER A 25 5.01 -4.69 17.22
N ALA A 26 5.61 -4.00 16.24
CA ALA A 26 5.81 -2.56 16.32
C ALA A 26 4.47 -1.79 16.41
N VAL A 27 3.45 -2.20 15.65
CA VAL A 27 2.10 -1.62 15.76
C VAL A 27 1.50 -1.88 17.14
N ALA A 28 1.57 -3.12 17.63
CA ALA A 28 1.06 -3.47 18.95
C ALA A 28 1.78 -2.71 20.06
N GLU A 29 3.07 -2.44 19.92
CA GLU A 29 3.85 -1.64 20.87
C GLU A 29 3.41 -0.19 20.90
N ALA A 30 3.26 0.43 19.72
CA ALA A 30 2.79 1.81 19.59
C ALA A 30 1.39 2.03 20.19
N GLU A 31 0.54 0.99 20.18
CA GLU A 31 -0.83 1.03 20.70
C GLU A 31 -0.93 0.51 22.15
N GLY A 32 0.18 0.10 22.80
CA GLY A 32 0.17 -0.46 24.16
C GLY A 32 -0.49 -1.85 24.29
N LEU A 33 -0.57 -2.59 23.19
CA LEU A 33 -1.24 -3.89 23.04
C LEU A 33 -0.26 -5.05 22.81
N GLN A 34 0.99 -4.94 23.29
CA GLN A 34 2.06 -5.93 23.06
C GLN A 34 1.63 -7.36 23.43
N HIS A 35 0.83 -7.51 24.49
CA HIS A 35 0.35 -8.82 24.96
C HIS A 35 -0.46 -9.61 23.92
N LEU A 36 -1.04 -8.95 22.91
CA LEU A 36 -1.79 -9.61 21.83
C LEU A 36 -0.89 -10.36 20.84
N VAL A 37 0.40 -10.02 20.78
CA VAL A 37 1.35 -10.57 19.80
C VAL A 37 2.44 -11.44 20.42
N LEU A 38 2.69 -11.33 21.73
CA LEU A 38 3.76 -12.07 22.44
C LEU A 38 3.68 -13.59 22.27
N LYS A 39 2.48 -14.16 22.10
CA LYS A 39 2.26 -15.60 21.96
C LYS A 39 2.21 -16.06 20.50
N ALA A 40 2.70 -15.25 19.57
CA ALA A 40 2.75 -15.61 18.16
C ALA A 40 3.63 -16.84 17.93
N ASP A 41 3.07 -17.84 17.27
CA ASP A 41 3.77 -19.05 16.88
C ASP A 41 4.28 -18.90 15.44
N LEU A 42 5.57 -18.60 15.30
CA LEU A 42 6.20 -18.36 13.99
C LEU A 42 6.12 -19.57 13.05
N GLN A 43 6.03 -20.80 13.58
CA GLN A 43 5.86 -22.00 12.74
C GLN A 43 4.44 -22.05 12.15
N LYS A 44 3.42 -21.69 12.94
CA LYS A 44 2.05 -21.53 12.41
C LYS A 44 1.96 -20.39 11.41
N TRP A 45 2.62 -19.28 11.68
CA TRP A 45 2.63 -18.13 10.75
C TRP A 45 3.31 -18.51 9.44
N ALA A 46 4.44 -19.23 9.49
CA ALA A 46 5.09 -19.76 8.30
C ALA A 46 4.17 -20.70 7.50
N ASP A 47 3.39 -21.55 8.16
CA ASP A 47 2.39 -22.36 7.44
C ASP A 47 1.28 -21.51 6.81
N GLU A 48 0.80 -20.44 7.47
CA GLU A 48 -0.17 -19.53 6.86
C GLU A 48 0.42 -18.82 5.62
N PHE A 49 1.68 -18.39 5.66
CA PHE A 49 2.35 -17.82 4.49
C PHE A 49 2.59 -18.83 3.38
N ARG A 50 2.90 -20.08 3.72
CA ARG A 50 2.92 -21.18 2.74
C ARG A 50 1.56 -21.32 2.09
N LYS A 51 0.45 -21.29 2.85
CA LYS A 51 -0.90 -21.40 2.29
C LYS A 51 -1.22 -20.22 1.36
N ILE A 52 -0.87 -18.99 1.74
CA ILE A 52 -1.00 -17.78 0.90
C ILE A 52 -0.32 -18.01 -0.47
N VAL A 53 0.90 -18.50 -0.49
CA VAL A 53 1.68 -18.63 -1.73
C VAL A 53 1.32 -19.89 -2.52
N GLU A 54 1.29 -21.05 -1.86
CA GLU A 54 1.12 -22.35 -2.54
C GLU A 54 -0.33 -22.69 -2.84
N ILE A 55 -1.26 -22.33 -1.95
CA ILE A 55 -2.68 -22.69 -2.05
C ILE A 55 -3.46 -21.55 -2.69
N ASP A 56 -3.35 -20.35 -2.11
CA ASP A 56 -4.11 -19.19 -2.57
C ASP A 56 -3.47 -18.54 -3.81
N LYS A 57 -2.31 -19.05 -4.25
CA LYS A 57 -1.56 -18.61 -5.45
C LYS A 57 -1.24 -17.12 -5.46
N ILE A 58 -1.09 -16.53 -4.28
CA ILE A 58 -0.71 -15.13 -4.13
C ILE A 58 0.79 -15.02 -4.33
N ASP A 59 1.18 -14.12 -5.22
CA ASP A 59 2.59 -13.81 -5.44
C ASP A 59 3.25 -13.23 -4.18
N LYS A 60 4.51 -13.61 -3.94
CA LYS A 60 5.26 -13.20 -2.75
C LYS A 60 5.44 -11.69 -2.67
N LYS A 61 5.59 -10.99 -3.81
CA LYS A 61 5.69 -9.53 -3.85
C LYS A 61 4.37 -8.91 -3.43
N LEU A 62 3.24 -9.40 -3.96
CA LEU A 62 1.92 -8.90 -3.56
C LEU A 62 1.66 -9.17 -2.07
N ALA A 63 2.02 -10.34 -1.56
CA ALA A 63 1.91 -10.64 -0.13
C ALA A 63 2.73 -9.63 0.70
N LYS A 64 3.96 -9.32 0.27
CA LYS A 64 4.80 -8.30 0.91
C LYS A 64 4.15 -6.92 0.87
N GLU A 65 3.67 -6.47 -0.28
CA GLU A 65 3.01 -5.17 -0.41
C GLU A 65 1.78 -5.05 0.51
N VAL A 66 0.97 -6.11 0.61
CA VAL A 66 -0.19 -6.12 1.51
C VAL A 66 0.26 -6.12 2.97
N MET A 67 1.31 -6.86 3.32
CA MET A 67 1.91 -6.81 4.66
C MET A 67 2.46 -5.43 5.01
N ASP A 68 3.08 -4.73 4.05
CA ASP A 68 3.56 -3.35 4.24
C ASP A 68 2.37 -2.43 4.55
N TRP A 69 1.42 -2.40 3.61
CA TRP A 69 0.29 -1.49 3.64
C TRP A 69 -0.63 -1.71 4.85
N VAL A 70 -0.94 -2.97 5.18
CA VAL A 70 -1.90 -3.28 6.25
C VAL A 70 -1.42 -2.83 7.64
N THR A 71 -0.10 -2.77 7.85
CA THR A 71 0.49 -2.31 9.11
C THR A 71 0.63 -0.79 9.20
N GLU A 72 0.52 -0.09 8.07
CA GLU A 72 0.57 1.37 8.00
C GLU A 72 -0.84 1.99 7.94
N ASP A 73 -1.81 1.27 7.40
CA ASP A 73 -3.20 1.71 7.31
C ASP A 73 -3.84 1.87 8.70
N SER A 74 -4.35 3.07 8.99
CA SER A 74 -4.88 3.43 10.31
C SER A 74 -6.09 2.58 10.74
N PHE A 75 -6.86 2.05 9.79
CA PHE A 75 -8.00 1.19 10.08
C PHE A 75 -7.57 -0.27 10.23
N TRP A 76 -6.75 -0.78 9.32
CA TRP A 76 -6.42 -2.21 9.28
C TRP A 76 -5.32 -2.63 10.25
N ARG A 77 -4.41 -1.72 10.65
CA ARG A 77 -3.28 -2.08 11.52
C ARG A 77 -3.70 -2.64 12.87
N THR A 78 -4.84 -2.19 13.41
CA THR A 78 -5.40 -2.68 14.68
C THR A 78 -6.20 -3.96 14.51
N ASN A 79 -6.67 -4.25 13.30
CA ASN A 79 -7.54 -5.39 12.99
C ASN A 79 -6.78 -6.63 12.54
N ILE A 80 -5.55 -6.47 12.01
CA ILE A 80 -4.74 -7.56 11.46
C ILE A 80 -3.49 -7.78 12.32
N LEU A 81 -3.67 -8.53 13.41
CA LEU A 81 -2.60 -8.83 14.38
C LEU A 81 -2.01 -10.25 14.25
N SER A 82 -2.32 -10.97 13.17
CA SER A 82 -1.77 -12.32 12.95
C SER A 82 -1.73 -12.71 11.47
N ALA A 83 -0.81 -13.62 11.12
CA ALA A 83 -0.72 -14.17 9.77
C ALA A 83 -2.02 -14.88 9.31
N LYS A 84 -2.73 -15.54 10.24
CA LYS A 84 -4.03 -16.14 9.94
C LYS A 84 -5.06 -15.07 9.56
N LYS A 85 -5.16 -13.99 10.34
CA LYS A 85 -6.12 -12.91 10.06
C LYS A 85 -5.80 -12.19 8.74
N LEU A 86 -4.51 -12.01 8.45
CA LEU A 86 -4.03 -11.49 7.17
C LEU A 86 -4.53 -12.35 6.00
N ARG A 87 -4.33 -13.67 6.07
CA ARG A 87 -4.79 -14.61 5.04
C ARG A 87 -6.31 -14.58 4.89
N ASP A 88 -7.04 -14.65 6.00
CA ASP A 88 -8.51 -14.66 6.02
C ASP A 88 -9.10 -13.38 5.38
N LYS A 89 -8.37 -12.26 5.40
CA LYS A 89 -8.80 -10.96 4.85
C LYS A 89 -8.05 -10.53 3.59
N PHE A 90 -7.21 -11.40 3.02
CA PHE A 90 -6.26 -10.98 1.99
C PHE A 90 -6.92 -10.33 0.76
N SER A 91 -8.05 -10.87 0.30
CA SER A 91 -8.80 -10.31 -0.84
C SER A 91 -9.24 -8.87 -0.57
N ASP A 92 -9.85 -8.63 0.59
CA ASP A 92 -10.37 -7.33 1.00
C ASP A 92 -9.22 -6.32 1.12
N LEU A 93 -8.12 -6.74 1.75
CA LEU A 93 -6.93 -5.93 1.94
C LEU A 93 -6.30 -5.54 0.58
N ALA A 94 -6.14 -6.49 -0.33
CA ALA A 94 -5.57 -6.23 -1.65
C ALA A 94 -6.40 -5.24 -2.47
N ILE A 95 -7.74 -5.34 -2.42
CA ILE A 95 -8.65 -4.40 -3.08
C ILE A 95 -8.54 -3.00 -2.45
N LYS A 96 -8.59 -2.92 -1.12
CA LYS A 96 -8.52 -1.64 -0.39
C LYS A 96 -7.18 -0.93 -0.60
N MET A 97 -6.07 -1.67 -0.56
CA MET A 97 -4.73 -1.15 -0.88
C MET A 97 -4.69 -0.53 -2.27
N ARG A 98 -5.21 -1.24 -3.29
CA ARG A 98 -5.22 -0.74 -4.67
C ARG A 98 -6.12 0.48 -4.84
N ALA A 99 -7.29 0.49 -4.20
CA ALA A 99 -8.19 1.63 -4.21
C ALA A 99 -7.55 2.87 -3.55
N GLY A 100 -6.79 2.68 -2.47
CA GLY A 100 -5.99 3.73 -1.84
C GLY A 100 -4.92 4.30 -2.76
N LYS A 101 -4.13 3.42 -3.41
CA LYS A 101 -3.10 3.83 -4.39
C LYS A 101 -3.70 4.58 -5.59
N ALA A 102 -4.89 4.19 -6.06
CA ALA A 102 -5.56 4.88 -7.16
C ALA A 102 -6.03 6.30 -6.80
N ARG A 103 -6.40 6.55 -5.53
CA ARG A 103 -6.77 7.89 -5.03
C ARG A 103 -5.58 8.82 -4.84
N GLN A 104 -4.38 8.26 -4.65
CA GLN A 104 -3.13 8.99 -4.51
C GLN A 104 -2.43 9.24 -5.86
N GLN A 105 -3.05 8.92 -6.99
CA GLN A 105 -2.48 9.33 -8.27
C GLN A 105 -2.31 10.85 -8.27
N PRO A 106 -1.16 11.36 -8.77
CA PRO A 106 -0.93 12.79 -8.84
C PRO A 106 -2.15 13.40 -9.51
N VAL A 107 -2.75 14.38 -8.86
CA VAL A 107 -3.89 15.12 -9.41
C VAL A 107 -3.45 15.57 -10.79
N LYS A 108 -3.88 14.87 -11.85
CA LYS A 108 -3.72 15.38 -13.20
C LYS A 108 -4.49 16.70 -13.16
N MET A 109 -3.76 17.82 -13.26
CA MET A 109 -4.41 19.14 -13.26
C MET A 109 -5.55 19.08 -14.26
N SER A 110 -6.73 19.56 -13.87
CA SER A 110 -7.89 19.53 -14.74
C SER A 110 -7.55 20.20 -16.06
N LYS A 111 -8.19 19.78 -17.15
CA LYS A 111 -8.05 20.44 -18.47
C LYS A 111 -8.30 21.96 -18.37
N SER A 112 -9.18 22.39 -17.47
CA SER A 112 -9.42 23.81 -17.17
C SER A 112 -8.19 24.50 -16.58
N LYS A 113 -7.55 23.93 -15.56
CA LYS A 113 -6.36 24.51 -14.93
C LYS A 113 -5.17 24.55 -15.88
N GLN A 114 -5.04 23.55 -16.75
CA GLN A 114 -4.03 23.57 -17.83
C GLN A 114 -4.28 24.70 -18.84
N LEU A 115 -5.55 24.95 -19.17
CA LEU A 115 -5.94 26.03 -20.09
C LEU A 115 -5.67 27.41 -19.50
N GLU A 116 -5.94 27.60 -18.20
CA GLU A 116 -5.66 28.87 -17.51
C GLU A 116 -4.16 29.16 -17.48
N ILE A 117 -3.33 28.16 -17.16
CA ILE A 117 -1.87 28.30 -17.16
C ILE A 117 -1.37 28.65 -18.57
N ALA A 118 -1.82 27.93 -19.60
CA ALA A 118 -1.43 28.20 -20.99
C ALA A 118 -1.90 29.60 -21.45
N LYS A 119 -3.09 30.03 -21.02
CA LYS A 119 -3.61 31.36 -21.32
C LYS A 119 -2.78 32.46 -20.66
N GLU A 120 -2.39 32.27 -19.41
CA GLU A 120 -1.60 33.25 -18.67
C GLU A 120 -0.15 33.33 -19.18
N GLU A 121 0.44 32.20 -19.56
CA GLU A 121 1.75 32.16 -20.21
C GLU A 121 1.74 32.87 -21.57
N ALA A 122 0.77 32.56 -22.44
CA ALA A 122 0.60 33.23 -23.72
C ALA A 122 0.35 34.74 -23.58
N PHE A 123 -0.38 35.15 -22.53
CA PHE A 123 -0.59 36.57 -22.23
C PHE A 123 0.71 37.26 -21.80
N ARG A 124 1.53 36.59 -20.97
CA ARG A 124 2.83 37.12 -20.53
C ARG A 124 3.80 37.30 -21.69
N GLU A 125 3.87 36.34 -22.62
CA GLU A 125 4.67 36.46 -23.84
C GLU A 125 4.17 37.60 -24.73
N TRP A 126 2.86 37.68 -24.95
CA TRP A 126 2.24 38.76 -25.73
C TRP A 126 2.60 40.16 -25.21
N VAL A 127 2.54 40.36 -23.89
CA VAL A 127 2.92 41.63 -23.25
C VAL A 127 4.43 41.87 -23.30
N ALA A 128 5.24 40.82 -23.14
CA ALA A 128 6.71 40.92 -23.24
C ALA A 128 7.18 41.34 -24.65
N ASP A 129 6.44 40.94 -25.68
CA ASP A 129 6.66 41.36 -27.07
C ASP A 129 6.20 42.81 -27.35
N GLY A 130 5.67 43.51 -26.34
CA GLY A 130 5.25 44.91 -26.45
C GLY A 130 3.88 45.12 -27.09
N ASN A 131 3.09 44.06 -27.26
CA ASN A 131 1.75 44.15 -27.80
C ASN A 131 0.75 44.70 -26.77
N ASP A 132 -0.35 45.32 -27.24
CA ASP A 132 -1.40 45.85 -26.38
C ASP A 132 -2.11 44.71 -25.60
N PRO A 133 -2.08 44.72 -24.25
CA PRO A 133 -2.77 43.72 -23.43
C PRO A 133 -4.27 43.60 -23.74
N ALA A 134 -4.95 44.68 -24.13
CA ALA A 134 -6.38 44.67 -24.43
C ALA A 134 -6.72 43.95 -25.75
N ALA A 135 -5.73 43.77 -26.63
CA ALA A 135 -5.88 43.07 -27.91
C ALA A 135 -5.62 41.55 -27.82
N PHE A 136 -5.18 41.05 -26.66
CA PHE A 136 -4.85 39.63 -26.50
C PHE A 136 -6.08 38.72 -26.67
N THR A 137 -5.94 37.71 -27.54
CA THR A 137 -6.94 36.64 -27.71
C THR A 137 -6.28 35.28 -27.65
N PHE A 138 -6.64 34.50 -26.63
CA PHE A 138 -6.11 33.16 -26.46
C PHE A 138 -6.71 32.17 -27.47
N LYS A 139 -5.85 31.48 -28.22
CA LYS A 139 -6.22 30.43 -29.17
C LYS A 139 -5.51 29.13 -28.80
N PRO A 140 -6.20 28.17 -28.16
CA PRO A 140 -5.58 26.88 -27.87
C PRO A 140 -5.35 26.09 -29.16
N HIS A 141 -4.23 25.36 -29.23
CA HIS A 141 -3.93 24.39 -30.29
C HIS A 141 -4.69 23.07 -30.09
#